data_AF-A0A974WZI0-F1
#
_entry.id   AF-A0A974WZI0-F1
#
_cell.length_a   1.000
_cell.length_b   1.000
_cell.length_c   1.000
_cell.angle_alpha   90.00
_cell.angle_beta   90.00
_cell.angle_gamma   90.00
#
_symmetry.space_group_name_H-M   'P 1'
#
loop_
_entity.id
_entity.type
_entity.pdbx_description
1 polymer ?
#
loop_
_entity_poly.entity_id
_entity_poly.type
_entity_poly.pdbx_seq_one_letter_code
_entity_poly.pdbx_strand_id
1 'polypeptide(L)'
;MSWDGRGFSKPLVLLEYETVQETIEHNAYKPDEDIESFIHPDITTEEFLASLAISEKLKEACDYLSSSVNRRVGVWWAYRCIKELHKEIEEENKKNPLPPKERRKKAIDKKIAELGDMSELNAIEKQNEAAGAKLKESMGKLAAPDMADSDPMKALHSKIQGGLDNELGSMNAAKSSLEKMINGASPEVKAAAQRNFDQSMVMFKAKHGFDFKERLDFLIKKAVFPPEIKPDNSKAEQYFGIVESRVKATKDFIEGELKKYFPLKIPGLPKTPSKQKYDEALNAARRWVLTPTDENGKIACDIGNPVAQKPEGVCALAAYWSSTDLMPESKHPVPPPPGLAAKGVSTTVYMCAMAEGGSKSYDERYLDYYKIGVDCACGIDTWDEAWKPEDTVIGEEYDWEGKSGFGRNGDDDSGD
;
A
#
# COMPACT_ATOMS: atom_id res chain seq x y z
N MET A 1 -4.30 12.26 -5.54
CA MET A 1 -3.67 13.37 -4.79
C MET A 1 -2.28 12.89 -4.40
N SER A 2 -1.22 13.45 -4.99
CA SER A 2 0.16 13.16 -4.58
C SER A 2 0.48 13.92 -3.30
N TRP A 3 1.08 13.24 -2.31
CA TRP A 3 1.66 13.90 -1.14
C TRP A 3 2.66 14.96 -1.62
N ASP A 4 2.55 16.20 -1.15
CA ASP A 4 3.20 17.36 -1.78
C ASP A 4 4.63 17.63 -1.28
N GLY A 5 5.22 16.69 -0.54
CA GLY A 5 6.61 16.79 -0.11
C GLY A 5 6.86 17.83 0.97
N ARG A 6 5.83 18.55 1.44
CA ARG A 6 5.99 19.46 2.57
C ARG A 6 6.12 18.64 3.83
N GLY A 7 7.33 18.65 4.42
CA GLY A 7 7.63 18.02 5.70
C GLY A 7 6.58 18.37 6.77
N PHE A 8 6.45 17.52 7.78
CA PHE A 8 5.48 17.68 8.85
C PHE A 8 5.48 19.13 9.34
N SER A 9 4.35 19.83 9.18
CA SER A 9 4.24 21.26 9.52
C SER A 9 4.37 21.52 11.02
N LYS A 10 4.33 20.45 11.83
CA LYS A 10 4.58 20.40 13.26
C LYS A 10 5.47 19.18 13.56
N PRO A 11 6.35 19.26 14.58
CA PRO A 11 7.10 18.08 15.04
C PRO A 11 6.12 17.00 15.51
N LEU A 12 6.46 15.72 15.32
CA LEU A 12 5.67 14.59 15.82
C LEU A 12 5.91 14.46 17.34
N VAL A 13 5.18 15.27 18.11
CA VAL A 13 5.42 15.48 19.55
C VAL A 13 5.22 14.21 20.40
N LEU A 14 4.55 13.19 19.87
CA LEU A 14 4.20 11.97 20.60
C LEU A 14 4.92 10.71 20.09
N LEU A 15 6.07 10.89 19.45
CA LEU A 15 7.02 9.79 19.20
C LEU A 15 7.78 9.44 20.49
N GLU A 16 8.01 8.15 20.70
CA GLU A 16 8.82 7.62 21.81
C GLU A 16 10.33 7.77 21.55
N TYR A 17 10.74 7.74 20.28
CA TYR A 17 12.14 7.70 19.85
C TYR A 17 12.44 8.68 18.72
N GLU A 18 13.61 9.29 18.76
CA GLU A 18 14.05 10.30 17.79
C GLU A 18 14.55 9.63 16.50
N THR A 19 15.15 8.45 16.62
CA THR A 19 15.75 7.73 15.48
C THR A 19 15.13 6.35 15.22
N VAL A 20 15.32 5.86 13.99
CA VAL A 20 14.90 4.49 13.62
C VAL A 20 15.65 3.43 14.42
N GLN A 21 16.95 3.66 14.70
CA GLN A 21 17.79 2.74 15.43
C GLN A 21 17.28 2.52 16.86
N GLU A 22 16.91 3.58 17.56
CA GLU A 22 16.29 3.51 18.89
C GLU A 22 14.98 2.72 18.87
N THR A 23 14.14 2.94 17.85
CA THR A 23 12.88 2.18 17.69
C THR A 23 13.14 0.67 17.52
N ILE A 24 14.16 0.30 16.73
CA ILE A 24 14.56 -1.10 16.54
C ILE A 24 15.04 -1.72 17.85
N GLU A 25 15.88 -1.01 18.59
CA GLU A 25 16.48 -1.49 19.84
C GLU A 25 15.45 -1.64 20.97
N HIS A 26 14.56 -0.67 21.12
CA HIS A 26 13.65 -0.60 22.26
C HIS A 26 12.28 -1.26 22.03
N ASN A 27 11.73 -1.16 20.82
CA ASN A 27 10.40 -1.69 20.49
C ASN A 27 10.45 -2.94 19.59
N ALA A 28 11.64 -3.53 19.40
CA ALA A 28 11.84 -4.73 18.60
C ALA A 28 11.23 -4.65 17.19
N TYR A 29 11.20 -3.44 16.62
CA TYR A 29 10.77 -3.22 15.25
C TYR A 29 11.71 -3.97 14.29
N LYS A 30 11.11 -4.68 13.32
CA LYS A 30 11.84 -5.44 12.32
C LYS A 30 11.48 -4.89 10.95
N PRO A 31 12.36 -4.07 10.33
CA PRO A 31 12.12 -3.59 8.98
C PRO A 31 12.08 -4.77 8.00
N ASP A 32 11.21 -4.68 6.99
CA ASP A 32 11.21 -5.61 5.87
C ASP A 32 12.46 -5.38 4.99
N GLU A 33 12.95 -6.43 4.32
CA GLU A 33 14.20 -6.40 3.52
C GLU A 33 14.20 -5.28 2.45
N ASP A 34 13.02 -4.93 1.94
CA ASP A 34 12.83 -3.94 0.90
C ASP A 34 12.94 -2.49 1.40
N ILE A 35 12.91 -2.26 2.71
CA ILE A 35 13.06 -0.94 3.33
C ILE A 35 14.38 -0.77 4.10
N GLU A 36 15.18 -1.83 4.26
CA GLU A 36 16.49 -1.77 4.93
C GLU A 36 17.42 -0.73 4.30
N SER A 37 17.35 -0.53 2.99
CA SER A 37 18.17 0.47 2.28
C SER A 37 17.89 1.92 2.66
N PHE A 38 16.75 2.19 3.32
CA PHE A 38 16.39 3.52 3.79
C PHE A 38 16.93 3.80 5.21
N ILE A 39 17.46 2.79 5.90
CA ILE A 39 17.88 2.90 7.29
C ILE A 39 19.37 3.26 7.34
N HIS A 40 19.67 4.40 7.97
CA HIS A 40 21.02 4.78 8.36
C HIS A 40 21.04 5.25 9.82
N PRO A 41 22.19 5.17 10.53
CA PRO A 41 22.25 5.42 11.98
C PRO A 41 21.66 6.77 12.41
N ASP A 42 21.81 7.79 11.56
CA ASP A 42 21.39 9.16 11.86
C ASP A 42 20.00 9.51 11.29
N ILE A 43 19.24 8.55 10.73
CA ILE A 43 17.92 8.86 10.16
C ILE A 43 16.90 9.10 11.29
N THR A 44 16.29 10.27 11.28
CA THR A 44 15.22 10.58 12.23
C THR A 44 13.96 9.78 11.89
N THR A 45 13.11 9.56 12.89
CA THR A 45 11.81 8.90 12.73
C THR A 45 10.96 9.63 11.69
N GLU A 46 10.95 10.96 11.71
CA GLU A 46 10.27 11.82 10.74
C GLU A 46 10.78 11.62 9.31
N GLU A 47 12.10 11.70 9.10
CA GLU A 47 12.70 11.55 7.78
C GLU A 47 12.44 10.16 7.19
N PHE A 48 12.48 9.13 8.02
CA PHE A 48 12.18 7.76 7.59
C PHE A 48 10.71 7.60 7.22
N LEU A 49 9.77 8.08 8.04
CA LEU A 49 8.34 8.09 7.74
C LEU A 49 8.03 8.83 6.44
N ALA A 50 8.64 10.00 6.24
CA ALA A 50 8.50 10.78 5.01
C ALA A 50 9.04 10.01 3.80
N SER A 51 10.20 9.37 3.93
CA SER A 51 10.82 8.58 2.86
C SER A 51 9.96 7.39 2.44
N LEU A 52 9.33 6.69 3.39
CA LEU A 52 8.38 5.61 3.12
C LEU A 52 7.11 6.14 2.43
N ALA A 53 6.56 7.26 2.89
CA ALA A 53 5.37 7.87 2.28
C ALA A 53 5.63 8.35 0.84
N ILE A 54 6.78 8.99 0.57
CA ILE A 54 7.20 9.40 -0.78
C ILE A 54 7.32 8.20 -1.70
N SER A 55 7.82 7.08 -1.18
CA SER A 55 8.01 5.84 -1.91
C SER A 55 6.73 5.01 -2.05
N GLU A 56 5.57 5.55 -1.64
CA GLU A 56 4.26 4.89 -1.63
C GLU A 56 4.23 3.58 -0.80
N LYS A 57 5.18 3.41 0.13
CA LYS A 57 5.28 2.27 1.06
C LYS A 57 4.44 2.50 2.32
N LEU A 58 3.14 2.71 2.11
CA LEU A 58 2.24 3.17 3.18
C LEU A 58 1.97 2.12 4.26
N LYS A 59 2.00 0.84 3.90
CA LYS A 59 1.87 -0.26 4.87
C LYS A 59 3.06 -0.24 5.83
N GLU A 60 4.27 -0.21 5.27
CA GLU A 60 5.52 -0.18 6.01
C GLU A 60 5.61 1.09 6.86
N ALA A 61 5.15 2.23 6.33
CA ALA A 61 5.06 3.48 7.08
C ALA A 61 4.12 3.36 8.29
N CYS A 62 2.98 2.69 8.16
CA CYS A 62 2.07 2.43 9.28
C CYS A 62 2.66 1.44 10.29
N ASP A 63 3.31 0.38 9.82
CA ASP A 63 3.95 -0.63 10.67
C ASP A 63 5.07 0.02 11.52
N TYR A 64 5.92 0.84 10.89
CA TYR A 64 6.94 1.62 11.58
C TYR A 64 6.33 2.63 12.55
N LEU A 65 5.37 3.46 12.09
CA LEU A 65 4.72 4.46 12.94
C LEU A 65 4.11 3.83 14.20
N SER A 66 3.49 2.65 14.08
CA SER A 66 2.90 1.93 15.21
C SER A 66 3.93 1.53 16.27
N SER A 67 5.19 1.37 15.86
CA SER A 67 6.33 1.02 16.72
C SER A 67 7.03 2.24 17.29
N SER A 68 6.83 3.44 16.73
CA SER A 68 7.50 4.67 17.18
C SER A 68 6.60 5.60 17.97
N VAL A 69 5.27 5.50 17.89
CA VAL A 69 4.35 6.35 18.66
C VAL A 69 4.17 5.85 20.10
N ASN A 70 3.84 6.78 21.01
CA ASN A 70 3.45 6.40 22.36
C ASN A 70 2.31 5.37 22.35
N ARG A 71 2.41 4.34 23.19
CA ARG A 71 1.41 3.24 23.23
C ARG A 71 -0.04 3.73 23.30
N ARG A 72 -0.32 4.75 24.12
CA ARG A 72 -1.67 5.33 24.24
C ARG A 72 -2.16 5.95 22.94
N VAL A 73 -1.27 6.64 22.24
CA VAL A 73 -1.51 7.26 20.93
C VAL A 73 -1.72 6.19 19.87
N GLY A 74 -0.93 5.11 19.87
CA GLY A 74 -1.12 3.99 18.95
C GLY A 74 -2.51 3.34 19.08
N VAL A 75 -2.98 3.12 20.30
CA VAL A 75 -4.34 2.56 20.54
C VAL A 75 -5.43 3.55 20.12
N TRP A 76 -5.25 4.85 20.38
CA TRP A 76 -6.18 5.88 19.91
C TRP A 76 -6.24 5.93 18.39
N TRP A 77 -5.09 5.90 17.72
CA TRP A 77 -5.00 5.85 16.27
C TRP A 77 -5.73 4.63 15.69
N ALA A 78 -5.51 3.43 16.24
CA ALA A 78 -6.23 2.23 15.83
C ALA A 78 -7.75 2.38 15.99
N TYR A 79 -8.21 2.94 17.12
CA TYR A 79 -9.62 3.26 17.36
C TYR A 79 -10.19 4.22 16.29
N ARG A 80 -9.45 5.28 15.93
CA ARG A 80 -9.86 6.24 14.90
C ARG A 80 -9.98 5.60 13.52
N CYS A 81 -9.04 4.73 13.15
CA CYS A 81 -9.10 3.98 11.89
C CYS A 81 -10.35 3.10 11.80
N ILE A 82 -10.75 2.46 12.90
CA ILE A 82 -11.99 1.67 12.96
C ILE A 82 -13.23 2.55 12.79
N LYS A 83 -13.29 3.71 13.47
CA LYS A 83 -14.42 4.64 13.33
C LYS A 83 -14.55 5.18 11.90
N GLU A 84 -13.42 5.51 11.26
CA GLU A 84 -13.41 5.95 9.86
C GLU A 84 -13.86 4.82 8.92
N LEU A 85 -13.44 3.57 9.15
CA LEU A 85 -13.92 2.41 8.41
C LEU A 85 -15.43 2.22 8.56
N HIS A 86 -15.96 2.29 9.78
CA HIS A 86 -17.39 2.14 10.04
C HIS A 86 -18.19 3.20 9.29
N LYS A 87 -17.74 4.46 9.36
CA LYS A 87 -18.34 5.58 8.63
C LYS A 87 -18.33 5.35 7.11
N GLU A 88 -17.19 4.94 6.56
CA GLU A 88 -17.05 4.62 5.12
C GLU A 88 -18.04 3.52 4.69
N ILE A 89 -18.11 2.43 5.46
CA ILE A 89 -19.02 1.31 5.18
C ILE A 89 -20.48 1.75 5.27
N GLU A 90 -20.84 2.55 6.27
CA GLU A 90 -22.21 3.05 6.44
C GLU A 90 -22.63 4.00 5.31
N GLU A 91 -21.77 4.93 4.92
CA GLU A 91 -22.00 5.83 3.78
C GLU A 91 -22.17 5.06 2.48
N GLU A 92 -21.33 4.05 2.24
CA GLU A 92 -21.45 3.21 1.05
C GLU A 92 -22.70 2.34 1.10
N ASN A 93 -23.09 1.81 2.27
CA ASN A 93 -24.34 1.06 2.42
C ASN A 93 -25.57 1.93 2.16
N LYS A 94 -25.53 3.22 2.52
CA LYS A 94 -26.58 4.20 2.19
C LYS A 94 -26.64 4.46 0.68
N LYS A 95 -25.49 4.57 0.01
CA LYS A 95 -25.42 4.79 -1.45
C LYS A 95 -25.82 3.55 -2.26
N ASN A 96 -25.45 2.37 -1.78
CA ASN A 96 -25.66 1.10 -2.47
C ASN A 96 -26.12 0.02 -1.48
N PRO A 97 -27.42 -0.26 -1.34
CA PRO A 97 -27.92 -1.18 -0.31
C PRO A 97 -27.57 -2.65 -0.55
N LEU A 98 -26.95 -3.01 -1.68
CA LEU A 98 -26.56 -4.40 -1.96
C LEU A 98 -25.49 -4.89 -0.97
N PRO A 99 -25.50 -6.16 -0.54
CA PRO A 99 -24.43 -6.73 0.28
C PRO A 99 -23.04 -6.59 -0.40
N PRO A 100 -21.94 -6.41 0.36
CA PRO A 100 -20.60 -6.23 -0.21
C PRO A 100 -20.18 -7.32 -1.22
N LYS A 101 -20.55 -8.57 -0.96
CA LYS A 101 -20.28 -9.70 -1.88
C LYS A 101 -20.99 -9.55 -3.23
N GLU A 102 -22.22 -9.07 -3.22
CA GLU A 102 -23.00 -8.83 -4.44
C GLU A 102 -22.47 -7.61 -5.21
N ARG A 103 -22.03 -6.56 -4.50
CA ARG A 103 -21.35 -5.42 -5.13
C ARG A 103 -20.07 -5.84 -5.84
N ARG A 104 -19.23 -6.63 -5.18
CA ARG A 104 -18.00 -7.18 -5.78
C ARG A 104 -18.32 -8.05 -7.00
N LYS A 105 -19.31 -8.95 -6.88
CA LYS A 105 -19.76 -9.76 -8.01
C LYS A 105 -20.20 -8.89 -9.19
N LYS A 106 -21.05 -7.88 -8.95
CA LYS A 106 -21.51 -6.94 -9.98
C LYS A 106 -20.37 -6.14 -10.62
N ALA A 107 -19.36 -5.74 -9.83
CA ALA A 107 -18.18 -5.05 -10.33
C ALA A 107 -17.30 -5.97 -11.20
N ILE A 108 -17.13 -7.24 -10.78
CA ILE A 108 -16.43 -8.27 -11.57
C ILE A 108 -17.19 -8.54 -12.86
N ASP A 109 -18.51 -8.78 -12.80
CA ASP A 109 -19.34 -9.03 -13.98
C ASP A 109 -19.28 -7.83 -14.95
N LYS A 110 -19.27 -6.60 -14.43
CA LYS A 110 -19.08 -5.37 -15.23
C LYS A 110 -17.70 -5.36 -15.89
N LYS A 111 -16.62 -5.68 -15.16
CA LYS A 111 -15.27 -5.75 -15.71
C LYS A 111 -15.10 -6.86 -16.73
N ILE A 112 -15.74 -8.00 -16.52
CA ILE A 112 -15.80 -9.10 -17.51
C ILE A 112 -16.54 -8.63 -18.77
N ALA A 113 -17.65 -7.90 -18.63
CA ALA A 113 -18.35 -7.33 -19.77
C ALA A 113 -17.52 -6.27 -20.52
N GLU A 114 -16.80 -5.41 -19.79
CA GLU A 114 -15.86 -4.42 -20.35
C GLU A 114 -14.70 -5.11 -21.09
N LEU A 115 -14.15 -6.21 -20.56
CA LEU A 115 -13.07 -6.98 -21.20
C LEU A 115 -13.58 -7.86 -22.35
N GLY A 116 -14.82 -8.33 -22.27
CA GLY A 116 -15.48 -9.10 -23.33
C GLY A 116 -15.83 -8.27 -24.55
N ASP A 117 -15.87 -6.93 -24.40
CA ASP A 117 -15.92 -5.99 -25.52
C ASP A 117 -14.55 -5.94 -26.24
N MET A 118 -14.27 -6.99 -27.00
CA MET A 118 -13.06 -7.12 -27.82
C MET A 118 -13.10 -6.20 -29.06
N SER A 119 -14.04 -5.26 -29.16
CA SER A 119 -14.21 -4.41 -30.34
C SER A 119 -12.95 -3.59 -30.66
N GLU A 120 -12.21 -3.13 -29.65
CA GLU A 120 -10.92 -2.45 -29.82
C GLU A 120 -9.84 -3.39 -30.34
N LEU A 121 -9.72 -4.60 -29.78
CA LEU A 121 -8.75 -5.61 -30.26
C LEU A 121 -9.08 -6.07 -31.68
N ASN A 122 -10.35 -6.26 -32.00
CA ASN A 122 -10.82 -6.58 -33.36
C ASN A 122 -10.55 -5.43 -34.33
N ALA A 123 -10.67 -4.17 -33.89
CA ALA A 123 -10.34 -3.00 -34.71
C ALA A 123 -8.83 -2.91 -34.98
N ILE A 124 -8.00 -3.21 -33.98
CA ILE A 124 -6.54 -3.29 -34.11
C ILE A 124 -6.15 -4.45 -35.05
N GLU A 125 -6.76 -5.62 -34.90
CA GLU A 125 -6.52 -6.77 -35.78
C GLU A 125 -6.89 -6.43 -37.23
N LYS A 126 -8.04 -5.80 -37.45
CA LYS A 126 -8.47 -5.34 -38.78
C LYS A 126 -7.55 -4.26 -39.36
N GLN A 127 -7.02 -3.36 -38.52
CA GLN A 127 -5.99 -2.39 -38.95
C GLN A 127 -4.67 -3.09 -39.33
N ASN A 128 -4.25 -4.10 -38.55
CA ASN A 128 -3.05 -4.89 -38.83
C ASN A 128 -3.21 -5.72 -40.11
N GLU A 129 -4.38 -6.30 -40.35
CA GLU A 129 -4.72 -6.98 -41.61
C GLU A 129 -4.65 -6.01 -42.78
N ALA A 130 -5.23 -4.81 -42.65
CA ALA A 130 -5.17 -3.78 -43.70
C ALA A 130 -3.74 -3.29 -43.94
N ALA A 131 -2.93 -3.13 -42.88
CA ALA A 131 -1.52 -2.78 -42.99
C ALA A 131 -0.71 -3.90 -43.66
N GLY A 132 -0.96 -5.17 -43.29
CA GLY A 132 -0.35 -6.34 -43.92
C GLY A 132 -0.73 -6.47 -45.40
N ALA A 133 -1.98 -6.18 -45.76
CA ALA A 133 -2.42 -6.15 -47.15
C ALA A 133 -1.70 -5.06 -47.96
N LYS A 134 -1.56 -3.85 -47.42
CA LYS A 134 -0.79 -2.76 -48.05
C LYS A 134 0.70 -3.11 -48.21
N LEU A 135 1.29 -3.77 -47.22
CA LEU A 135 2.67 -4.25 -47.28
C LEU A 135 2.83 -5.28 -48.40
N LYS A 136 1.92 -6.25 -48.48
CA LYS A 136 1.91 -7.29 -49.51
C LYS A 136 1.72 -6.71 -50.92
N GLU A 137 0.86 -5.71 -51.07
CA GLU A 137 0.69 -4.98 -52.33
C GLU A 137 1.97 -4.23 -52.72
N SER A 138 2.62 -3.57 -51.76
CA SER A 138 3.89 -2.86 -51.99
C SER A 138 5.02 -3.81 -52.38
N MET A 139 5.09 -4.99 -51.75
CA MET A 139 6.02 -6.05 -52.12
C MET A 139 5.71 -6.64 -53.50
N GLY A 140 4.42 -6.80 -53.86
CA GLY A 140 4.02 -7.24 -55.20
C GLY A 140 4.45 -6.27 -56.30
N LYS A 141 4.40 -4.95 -56.04
CA LYS A 141 4.91 -3.92 -56.96
C LYS A 141 6.43 -3.93 -57.09
N LEU A 142 7.14 -4.35 -56.04
CA LEU A 142 8.61 -4.56 -56.07
C LEU A 142 9.00 -5.85 -56.82
N ALA A 143 8.08 -6.81 -56.97
CA ALA A 143 8.31 -8.08 -57.65
C ALA A 143 8.02 -8.04 -59.17
N ALA A 144 7.77 -6.86 -59.74
CA ALA A 144 7.66 -6.72 -61.19
C ALA A 144 9.01 -7.09 -61.86
N PRO A 145 8.99 -7.96 -62.89
CA PRO A 145 10.19 -8.57 -63.45
C PRO A 145 10.86 -7.62 -64.44
N ASP A 146 11.68 -6.70 -63.95
CA ASP A 146 12.72 -6.09 -64.80
C ASP A 146 13.99 -5.72 -64.01
N MET A 147 14.26 -6.46 -62.93
CA MET A 147 15.50 -6.33 -62.15
C MET A 147 16.23 -7.67 -62.13
N ALA A 148 16.80 -8.03 -63.28
CA ALA A 148 17.55 -9.27 -63.46
C ALA A 148 18.88 -9.33 -62.66
N ASP A 149 19.29 -8.28 -61.93
CA ASP A 149 20.63 -8.24 -61.31
C ASP A 149 20.72 -7.63 -59.91
N SER A 150 19.61 -7.44 -59.17
CA SER A 150 19.71 -6.94 -57.79
C SER A 150 18.85 -7.72 -56.81
N ASP A 151 19.53 -8.36 -55.85
CA ASP A 151 18.97 -9.09 -54.72
C ASP A 151 18.04 -8.17 -53.89
N PRO A 152 16.71 -8.39 -53.91
CA PRO A 152 15.72 -7.55 -53.23
C PRO A 152 15.94 -7.50 -51.71
N MET A 153 16.50 -8.56 -51.11
CA MET A 153 16.83 -8.58 -49.69
C MET A 153 17.97 -7.61 -49.38
N LYS A 154 18.91 -7.42 -50.31
CA LYS A 154 20.01 -6.47 -50.18
C LYS A 154 19.51 -5.01 -50.19
N ALA A 155 18.50 -4.71 -51.00
CA ALA A 155 17.86 -3.39 -51.04
C ALA A 155 17.05 -3.09 -49.77
N LEU A 156 16.29 -4.07 -49.26
CA LEU A 156 15.56 -3.92 -48.00
C LEU A 156 16.52 -3.77 -46.81
N HIS A 157 17.58 -4.57 -46.77
CA HIS A 157 18.61 -4.48 -45.74
C HIS A 157 19.32 -3.11 -45.78
N SER A 158 19.65 -2.60 -46.97
CA SER A 158 20.23 -1.27 -47.12
C SER A 158 19.31 -0.14 -46.64
N LYS A 159 17.99 -0.27 -46.84
CA LYS A 159 17.02 0.74 -46.39
C LYS A 159 16.81 0.71 -44.87
N ILE A 160 16.77 -0.48 -44.26
CA ILE A 160 16.72 -0.64 -42.80
C ILE A 160 18.02 -0.10 -42.17
N GLN A 161 19.17 -0.46 -42.73
CA GLN A 161 20.47 0.01 -42.27
C GLN A 161 20.58 1.54 -42.35
N GLY A 162 20.14 2.16 -43.46
CA GLY A 162 20.12 3.63 -43.57
C GLY A 162 19.19 4.32 -42.57
N GLY A 163 18.07 3.69 -42.20
CA GLY A 163 17.20 4.19 -41.13
C GLY A 163 17.87 4.13 -39.76
N LEU A 164 18.51 3.00 -39.44
CA LEU A 164 19.28 2.82 -38.20
C LEU A 164 20.47 3.78 -38.12
N ASP A 165 21.22 3.95 -39.20
CA ASP A 165 22.39 4.83 -39.23
C ASP A 165 21.97 6.30 -39.03
N ASN A 166 20.82 6.71 -39.57
CA ASN A 166 20.26 8.05 -39.37
C ASN A 166 19.84 8.30 -37.91
N GLU A 167 19.12 7.35 -37.28
CA GLU A 167 18.76 7.49 -35.86
C GLU A 167 20.01 7.47 -34.96
N LEU A 168 20.96 6.57 -35.22
CA LEU A 168 22.23 6.51 -34.49
C LEU A 168 23.02 7.82 -34.64
N GLY A 169 23.00 8.42 -35.84
CA GLY A 169 23.56 9.75 -36.10
C GLY A 169 22.90 10.84 -35.25
N SER A 170 21.58 10.85 -35.16
CA SER A 170 20.83 11.81 -34.34
C SER A 170 21.12 11.66 -32.84
N MET A 171 21.21 10.43 -32.35
CA MET A 171 21.56 10.14 -30.96
C MET A 171 22.99 10.56 -30.64
N ASN A 172 23.94 10.31 -31.54
CA ASN A 172 25.33 10.75 -31.36
C ASN A 172 25.47 12.27 -31.38
N ALA A 173 24.67 12.97 -32.21
CA ALA A 173 24.63 14.43 -32.20
C ALA A 173 24.04 15.00 -30.89
N ALA A 174 22.99 14.36 -30.36
CA ALA A 174 22.42 14.71 -29.06
C ALA A 174 23.42 14.46 -27.92
N LYS A 175 24.09 13.30 -27.91
CA LYS A 175 25.15 12.95 -26.97
C LYS A 175 26.30 13.96 -27.01
N SER A 176 26.79 14.32 -28.20
CA SER A 176 27.87 15.30 -28.34
C SER A 176 27.46 16.70 -27.85
N SER A 177 26.21 17.11 -28.07
CA SER A 177 25.68 18.36 -27.51
C SER A 177 25.63 18.32 -25.98
N LEU A 178 25.20 17.19 -25.42
CA LEU A 178 25.17 16.97 -23.97
C LEU A 178 26.58 17.00 -23.36
N GLU A 179 27.54 16.33 -23.99
CA GLU A 179 28.94 16.31 -23.55
C GLU A 179 29.58 17.72 -23.61
N LYS A 180 29.25 18.53 -24.62
CA LYS A 180 29.70 19.93 -24.67
C LYS A 180 29.12 20.77 -23.53
N MET A 181 27.82 20.60 -23.23
CA MET A 181 27.17 21.28 -22.10
C MET A 181 27.78 20.85 -20.77
N ILE A 182 28.03 19.54 -20.59
CA ILE A 182 28.67 18.99 -19.40
C ILE A 182 30.10 19.54 -19.29
N ASN A 183 30.91 19.45 -20.34
CA ASN A 183 32.31 19.86 -20.29
C ASN A 183 32.49 21.37 -20.02
N GLY A 184 31.58 22.21 -20.52
CA GLY A 184 31.54 23.65 -20.26
C GLY A 184 31.01 24.03 -18.87
N ALA A 185 30.42 23.10 -18.12
CA ALA A 185 29.90 23.36 -16.78
C ALA A 185 31.02 23.38 -15.72
N SER A 186 30.78 24.12 -14.64
CA SER A 186 31.70 24.14 -13.48
C SER A 186 31.79 22.76 -12.82
N PRO A 187 32.88 22.45 -12.10
CA PRO A 187 33.03 21.18 -11.39
C PRO A 187 31.87 20.87 -10.43
N GLU A 188 31.30 21.90 -9.77
CA GLU A 188 30.14 21.75 -8.89
C GLU A 188 28.88 21.32 -9.64
N VAL A 189 28.62 21.91 -10.81
CA VAL A 189 27.46 21.55 -11.65
C VAL A 189 27.63 20.13 -12.19
N LYS A 190 28.85 19.74 -12.59
CA LYS A 190 29.16 18.35 -13.00
C LYS A 190 28.88 17.35 -11.88
N ALA A 191 29.33 17.65 -10.66
CA ALA A 191 29.12 16.79 -9.49
C ALA A 191 27.65 16.73 -9.06
N ALA A 192 26.88 17.81 -9.21
CA ALA A 192 25.44 17.82 -8.95
C ALA A 192 24.67 17.03 -10.02
N ALA A 193 25.01 17.20 -11.30
CA ALA A 193 24.38 16.47 -12.40
C ALA A 193 24.63 14.95 -12.29
N GLN A 194 25.86 14.55 -11.95
CA GLN A 194 26.19 13.13 -11.74
C GLN A 194 25.40 12.54 -10.56
N ARG A 195 25.33 13.24 -9.41
CA ARG A 195 24.54 12.80 -8.26
C ARG A 195 23.05 12.64 -8.61
N ASN A 196 22.46 13.59 -9.32
CA ASN A 196 21.06 13.51 -9.74
C ASN A 196 20.82 12.35 -10.72
N PHE A 197 21.76 12.10 -11.63
CA PHE A 197 21.70 10.97 -12.56
C PHE A 197 21.75 9.63 -11.81
N ASP A 198 22.70 9.48 -10.88
CA ASP A 198 22.84 8.27 -10.07
C ASP A 198 21.59 8.03 -9.22
N GLN A 199 21.05 9.08 -8.59
CA GLN A 199 19.81 9.00 -7.82
C GLN A 199 18.60 8.62 -8.71
N SER A 200 18.53 9.16 -9.93
CA SER A 200 17.49 8.79 -10.90
C SER A 200 17.58 7.33 -11.33
N MET A 201 18.80 6.79 -11.49
CA MET A 201 19.01 5.38 -11.82
C MET A 201 18.65 4.45 -10.65
N VAL A 202 18.96 4.84 -9.41
CA VAL A 202 18.52 4.12 -8.21
C VAL A 202 16.99 4.10 -8.13
N MET A 203 16.33 5.24 -8.31
CA MET A 203 14.86 5.32 -8.30
C MET A 203 14.24 4.51 -9.45
N PHE A 204 14.83 4.54 -10.65
CA PHE A 204 14.37 3.74 -11.78
C PHE A 204 14.44 2.24 -11.47
N LYS A 205 15.56 1.77 -10.91
CA LYS A 205 15.74 0.37 -10.52
C LYS A 205 14.78 -0.03 -9.40
N ALA A 206 14.59 0.80 -8.39
CA ALA A 206 13.62 0.56 -7.32
C ALA A 206 12.19 0.44 -7.87
N LYS A 207 11.82 1.31 -8.82
CA LYS A 207 10.48 1.33 -9.42
C LYS A 207 10.20 0.19 -10.39
N HIS A 208 11.19 -0.19 -11.21
CA HIS A 208 10.98 -1.11 -12.32
C HIS A 208 11.60 -2.50 -12.10
N GLY A 209 12.40 -2.69 -11.06
CA GLY A 209 13.00 -3.97 -10.68
C GLY A 209 14.17 -4.41 -11.57
N PHE A 210 14.68 -3.55 -12.45
CA PHE A 210 15.83 -3.84 -13.32
C PHE A 210 16.65 -2.58 -13.60
N ASP A 211 17.91 -2.76 -13.94
CA ASP A 211 18.79 -1.65 -14.33
C ASP A 211 18.42 -1.11 -15.73
N PHE A 212 18.43 0.21 -15.91
CA PHE A 212 18.11 0.83 -17.20
C PHE A 212 19.01 0.32 -18.33
N LYS A 213 20.30 0.11 -18.04
CA LYS A 213 21.29 -0.37 -19.00
C LYS A 213 21.01 -1.83 -19.39
N GLU A 214 20.66 -2.67 -18.42
CA GLU A 214 20.25 -4.06 -18.68
C GLU A 214 19.01 -4.13 -19.58
N ARG A 215 18.03 -3.24 -19.35
CA ARG A 215 16.83 -3.17 -20.20
C ARG A 215 17.14 -2.70 -21.60
N LEU A 216 18.01 -1.70 -21.75
CA LEU A 216 18.44 -1.22 -23.06
C LEU A 216 19.19 -2.33 -23.82
N ASP A 217 20.11 -3.04 -23.17
CA ASP A 217 20.83 -4.18 -23.74
C ASP A 217 19.86 -5.32 -24.13
N PHE A 218 18.84 -5.59 -23.31
CA PHE A 218 17.79 -6.55 -23.65
C PHE A 218 17.00 -6.14 -24.90
N LEU A 219 16.62 -4.87 -25.01
CA LEU A 219 15.89 -4.35 -26.17
C LEU A 219 16.74 -4.39 -27.45
N ILE A 220 18.03 -4.07 -27.34
CA ILE A 220 18.99 -4.20 -28.44
C ILE A 220 19.10 -5.66 -28.88
N LYS A 221 19.27 -6.61 -27.94
CA LYS A 221 19.33 -8.05 -28.24
C LYS A 221 18.05 -8.56 -28.92
N LYS A 222 16.88 -8.08 -28.47
CA LYS A 222 15.57 -8.44 -29.04
C LYS A 222 15.34 -7.84 -30.43
N ALA A 223 15.85 -6.63 -30.69
CA ALA A 223 15.78 -6.00 -32.00
C ALA A 223 16.69 -6.67 -33.03
N VAL A 224 17.81 -7.27 -32.59
CA VAL A 224 18.79 -7.95 -33.46
C VAL A 224 18.40 -9.40 -33.77
N PHE A 225 17.57 -10.05 -32.94
CA PHE A 225 17.07 -11.41 -33.17
C PHE A 225 15.56 -11.52 -32.88
N PRO A 226 14.67 -11.43 -33.89
CA PRO A 226 13.30 -11.88 -33.72
C PRO A 226 13.24 -13.42 -33.80
N PRO A 227 12.83 -14.14 -32.74
CA PRO A 227 12.39 -15.51 -32.94
C PRO A 227 11.01 -15.50 -33.60
N GLU A 228 10.99 -15.97 -34.85
CA GLU A 228 9.78 -16.36 -35.55
C GLU A 228 9.31 -17.71 -34.99
N ILE A 229 8.35 -17.71 -34.07
CA ILE A 229 7.43 -18.84 -33.90
C ILE A 229 6.06 -18.26 -33.55
N LYS A 230 5.12 -18.30 -34.50
CA LYS A 230 3.69 -18.20 -34.20
C LYS A 230 3.25 -19.56 -33.66
N PRO A 231 2.92 -19.72 -32.37
CA PRO A 231 2.29 -20.95 -31.92
C PRO A 231 0.92 -21.06 -32.58
N ASP A 232 0.62 -22.24 -33.09
CA ASP A 232 -0.71 -22.63 -33.54
C ASP A 232 -1.64 -22.69 -32.31
N ASN A 233 -2.36 -21.58 -32.09
CA ASN A 233 -3.25 -21.38 -30.94
C ASN A 233 -4.47 -22.32 -30.94
N SER A 234 -4.75 -23.04 -32.03
CA SER A 234 -5.91 -23.94 -32.12
C SER A 234 -5.86 -25.12 -31.14
N LYS A 235 -4.65 -25.57 -30.77
CA LYS A 235 -4.45 -26.65 -29.78
C LYS A 235 -4.45 -26.14 -28.35
N ALA A 236 -4.12 -24.87 -28.14
CA ALA A 236 -4.06 -24.28 -26.80
C ALA A 236 -5.46 -24.19 -26.18
N GLU A 237 -6.47 -23.74 -26.94
CA GLU A 237 -7.86 -23.64 -26.46
C GLU A 237 -8.46 -25.00 -26.07
N GLN A 238 -8.21 -26.05 -26.87
CA GLN A 238 -8.62 -27.42 -26.51
C GLN A 238 -7.94 -27.90 -25.23
N TYR A 239 -6.66 -27.57 -25.04
CA TYR A 239 -5.91 -27.96 -23.84
C TYR A 239 -6.44 -27.24 -22.59
N PHE A 240 -6.76 -25.94 -22.70
CA PHE A 240 -7.34 -25.17 -21.60
C PHE A 240 -8.71 -25.70 -21.17
N GLY A 241 -9.59 -26.09 -22.11
CA GLY A 241 -10.87 -26.71 -21.76
C GLY A 241 -10.73 -28.06 -21.04
N ILE A 242 -9.72 -28.86 -21.40
CA ILE A 242 -9.40 -30.13 -20.70
C ILE A 242 -8.86 -29.84 -19.29
N VAL A 243 -8.03 -28.82 -19.13
CA VAL A 243 -7.49 -28.43 -17.82
C VAL A 243 -8.59 -27.88 -16.92
N GLU A 244 -9.44 -26.97 -17.39
CA GLU A 244 -10.57 -26.43 -16.61
C GLU A 244 -11.53 -27.52 -16.13
N SER A 245 -11.91 -28.44 -17.02
CA SER A 245 -12.82 -29.54 -16.65
C SER A 245 -12.21 -30.47 -15.59
N ARG A 246 -10.90 -30.76 -15.67
CA ARG A 246 -10.18 -31.55 -14.64
C ARG A 246 -10.04 -30.81 -13.33
N VAL A 247 -9.73 -29.51 -13.37
CA VAL A 247 -9.64 -28.66 -12.17
C VAL A 247 -10.99 -28.62 -11.46
N LYS A 248 -12.09 -28.41 -12.22
CA LYS A 248 -13.45 -28.42 -11.68
C LYS A 248 -13.81 -29.78 -11.07
N ALA A 249 -13.59 -30.88 -11.80
CA ALA A 249 -13.88 -32.22 -11.29
C ALA A 249 -13.07 -32.58 -10.03
N THR A 250 -11.80 -32.15 -9.97
CA THR A 250 -10.94 -32.35 -8.79
C THR A 250 -11.43 -31.51 -7.61
N LYS A 251 -11.85 -30.27 -7.84
CA LYS A 251 -12.44 -29.41 -6.82
C LYS A 251 -13.72 -30.01 -6.26
N ASP A 252 -14.63 -30.45 -7.12
CA ASP A 252 -15.90 -31.07 -6.72
C ASP A 252 -15.65 -32.38 -5.93
N PHE A 253 -14.66 -33.17 -6.34
CA PHE A 253 -14.23 -34.38 -5.61
C PHE A 253 -13.66 -34.06 -4.22
N ILE A 254 -12.76 -33.07 -4.12
CA ILE A 254 -12.18 -32.64 -2.85
C ILE A 254 -13.26 -32.07 -1.93
N GLU A 255 -14.17 -31.23 -2.43
CA GLU A 255 -15.29 -30.71 -1.64
C GLU A 255 -16.22 -31.84 -1.17
N GLY A 256 -16.46 -32.85 -2.02
CA GLY A 256 -17.23 -34.05 -1.67
C GLY A 256 -16.59 -34.86 -0.54
N GLU A 257 -15.30 -35.20 -0.65
CA GLU A 257 -14.58 -35.95 0.39
C GLU A 257 -14.37 -35.11 1.67
N LEU A 258 -14.08 -33.81 1.56
CA LEU A 258 -14.01 -32.91 2.72
C LEU A 258 -15.34 -32.89 3.46
N LYS A 259 -16.48 -32.80 2.76
CA LYS A 259 -17.80 -32.80 3.40
C LYS A 259 -18.13 -34.13 4.09
N LYS A 260 -17.57 -35.24 3.59
CA LYS A 260 -17.72 -36.59 4.15
C LYS A 260 -16.94 -36.79 5.45
N TYR A 261 -15.68 -36.35 5.50
CA TYR A 261 -14.83 -36.53 6.70
C TYR A 261 -14.83 -35.34 7.66
N PHE A 262 -15.18 -34.15 7.16
CA PHE A 262 -15.27 -32.92 7.93
C PHE A 262 -16.66 -32.31 7.72
N PRO A 263 -17.71 -32.85 8.35
CA PRO A 263 -19.00 -32.17 8.37
C PRO A 263 -18.78 -30.77 8.97
N LEU A 264 -18.82 -29.74 8.12
CA LEU A 264 -18.55 -28.31 8.43
C LEU A 264 -19.38 -27.75 9.60
N LYS A 265 -20.33 -28.51 10.12
CA LYS A 265 -21.00 -28.25 11.38
C LYS A 265 -20.35 -29.09 12.46
N ILE A 266 -19.17 -28.68 12.94
CA ILE A 266 -18.66 -29.19 14.22
C ILE A 266 -19.68 -28.69 15.28
N PRO A 267 -20.44 -29.57 15.92
CA PRO A 267 -21.38 -29.16 16.96
C PRO A 267 -20.57 -28.54 18.10
N GLY A 268 -20.89 -27.29 18.47
CA GLY A 268 -20.17 -26.56 19.51
C GLY A 268 -19.15 -25.52 19.02
N LEU A 269 -19.03 -25.26 17.71
CA LEU A 269 -18.31 -24.06 17.27
C LEU A 269 -18.96 -22.81 17.90
N PRO A 270 -18.18 -21.86 18.46
CA PRO A 270 -18.71 -20.63 19.02
C PRO A 270 -19.58 -19.93 17.97
N LYS A 271 -20.77 -19.49 18.36
CA LYS A 271 -21.60 -18.65 17.48
C LYS A 271 -20.79 -17.42 17.08
N THR A 272 -20.91 -17.00 15.82
CA THR A 272 -20.34 -15.73 15.36
C THR A 272 -20.78 -14.63 16.33
N PRO A 273 -19.82 -13.85 16.88
CA PRO A 273 -20.15 -12.76 17.80
C PRO A 273 -21.15 -11.78 17.18
N SER A 274 -22.06 -11.26 18.00
CA SER A 274 -23.01 -10.23 17.56
C SER A 274 -22.30 -8.89 17.34
N LYS A 275 -22.90 -7.98 16.55
CA LYS A 275 -22.38 -6.62 16.34
C LYS A 275 -22.08 -5.90 17.67
N GLN A 276 -22.98 -6.07 18.65
CA GLN A 276 -22.83 -5.53 20.00
C GLN A 276 -21.48 -5.89 20.65
N LYS A 277 -20.97 -7.11 20.44
CA LYS A 277 -19.67 -7.52 21.01
C LYS A 277 -18.49 -6.80 20.38
N TYR A 278 -18.60 -6.41 19.11
CA TYR A 278 -17.56 -5.61 18.45
C TYR A 278 -17.58 -4.18 18.99
N ASP A 279 -18.76 -3.60 19.18
CA ASP A 279 -18.93 -2.27 19.78
C ASP A 279 -18.43 -2.26 21.24
N GLU A 280 -18.69 -3.32 22.00
CA GLU A 280 -18.16 -3.51 23.37
C GLU A 280 -16.63 -3.57 23.39
N ALA A 281 -16.01 -4.30 22.45
CA ALA A 281 -14.55 -4.37 22.35
C ALA A 281 -13.93 -3.00 22.01
N LEU A 282 -14.52 -2.30 21.05
CA LEU A 282 -14.05 -0.96 20.66
C LEU A 282 -14.20 0.04 21.83
N ASN A 283 -15.31 -0.04 22.57
CA ASN A 283 -15.54 0.78 23.77
C ASN A 283 -14.56 0.44 24.91
N ALA A 284 -14.15 -0.83 25.05
CA ALA A 284 -13.13 -1.22 26.02
C ALA A 284 -11.76 -0.61 25.68
N ALA A 285 -11.37 -0.63 24.39
CA ALA A 285 -10.16 0.06 23.92
C ALA A 285 -10.22 1.56 24.20
N ARG A 286 -11.35 2.22 23.87
CA ARG A 286 -11.57 3.66 24.17
C ARG A 286 -11.49 3.94 25.67
N ARG A 287 -12.11 3.10 26.51
CA ARG A 287 -12.06 3.25 27.97
C ARG A 287 -10.63 3.21 28.49
N TRP A 288 -9.80 2.30 27.97
CA TRP A 288 -8.38 2.27 28.31
C TRP A 288 -7.64 3.51 27.81
N VAL A 289 -7.90 3.99 26.60
CA VAL A 289 -7.31 5.25 26.10
C VAL A 289 -7.69 6.42 27.00
N LEU A 290 -8.92 6.50 27.52
CA LEU A 290 -9.31 7.59 28.42
C LEU A 290 -8.71 7.45 29.82
N THR A 291 -8.54 6.23 30.30
CA THR A 291 -8.00 5.93 31.64
C THR A 291 -7.12 4.68 31.55
N PRO A 292 -5.81 4.83 31.24
CA PRO A 292 -4.93 3.70 30.94
C PRO A 292 -4.45 3.02 32.23
N THR A 293 -5.35 2.25 32.86
CA THR A 293 -5.06 1.42 34.03
C THR A 293 -5.05 -0.06 33.66
N ASP A 294 -4.34 -0.87 34.44
CA ASP A 294 -4.24 -2.31 34.21
C ASP A 294 -5.61 -3.02 34.33
N GLU A 295 -6.52 -2.52 35.18
CA GLU A 295 -7.90 -3.05 35.26
C GLU A 295 -8.67 -2.80 33.96
N ASN A 296 -8.55 -1.61 33.39
CA ASN A 296 -9.16 -1.30 32.09
C ASN A 296 -8.49 -2.12 30.97
N GLY A 297 -7.19 -2.38 31.08
CA GLY A 297 -6.46 -3.28 30.18
C GLY A 297 -7.01 -4.70 30.24
N LYS A 298 -7.21 -5.24 31.45
CA LYS A 298 -7.81 -6.56 31.65
C LYS A 298 -9.23 -6.65 31.09
N ILE A 299 -10.05 -5.63 31.30
CA ILE A 299 -11.40 -5.55 30.68
C ILE A 299 -11.29 -5.61 29.15
N ALA A 300 -10.35 -4.87 28.55
CA ALA A 300 -10.12 -4.91 27.11
C ALA A 300 -9.67 -6.29 26.62
N CYS A 301 -8.85 -7.00 27.39
CA CYS A 301 -8.47 -8.39 27.11
C CYS A 301 -9.69 -9.34 27.11
N ASP A 302 -10.45 -9.31 28.20
CA ASP A 302 -11.57 -10.22 28.44
C ASP A 302 -12.67 -10.04 27.36
N ILE A 303 -12.91 -8.80 26.91
CA ILE A 303 -13.89 -8.48 25.86
C ILE A 303 -13.32 -8.69 24.45
N GLY A 304 -12.05 -8.33 24.23
CA GLY A 304 -11.42 -8.36 22.91
C GLY A 304 -11.07 -9.77 22.41
N ASN A 305 -10.59 -10.64 23.30
CA ASN A 305 -10.11 -11.98 22.94
C ASN A 305 -11.16 -12.84 22.20
N PRO A 306 -12.45 -12.89 22.62
CA PRO A 306 -13.49 -13.62 21.88
C PRO A 306 -13.83 -13.09 20.49
N VAL A 307 -13.38 -11.87 20.15
CA VAL A 307 -13.65 -11.18 18.87
C VAL A 307 -12.37 -10.78 18.12
N ALA A 308 -11.22 -11.36 18.46
CA ALA A 308 -9.92 -11.04 17.90
C ALA A 308 -9.79 -11.29 16.37
N GLN A 309 -10.77 -11.95 15.75
CA GLN A 309 -10.88 -12.09 14.29
C GLN A 309 -11.38 -10.81 13.58
N LYS A 310 -11.71 -9.77 14.34
CA LYS A 310 -12.16 -8.46 13.84
C LYS A 310 -11.26 -7.34 14.37
N PRO A 311 -11.13 -6.21 13.64
CA PRO A 311 -10.23 -5.12 14.04
C PRO A 311 -10.57 -4.55 15.42
N GLU A 312 -11.84 -4.52 15.81
CA GLU A 312 -12.29 -4.08 17.14
C GLU A 312 -11.72 -4.94 18.26
N GLY A 313 -11.67 -6.26 18.07
CA GLY A 313 -11.08 -7.18 19.02
C GLY A 313 -9.58 -7.02 19.15
N VAL A 314 -8.88 -6.88 18.02
CA VAL A 314 -7.42 -6.65 18.02
C VAL A 314 -7.07 -5.29 18.62
N CYS A 315 -7.89 -4.26 18.40
CA CYS A 315 -7.71 -2.95 19.03
C CYS A 315 -7.83 -3.02 20.56
N ALA A 316 -8.81 -3.80 21.07
CA ALA A 316 -8.96 -4.03 22.50
C ALA A 316 -7.77 -4.82 23.08
N LEU A 317 -7.27 -5.82 22.35
CA LEU A 317 -6.04 -6.53 22.74
C LEU A 317 -4.80 -5.63 22.69
N ALA A 318 -4.71 -4.70 21.73
CA ALA A 318 -3.63 -3.70 21.68
C ALA A 318 -3.65 -2.79 22.91
N ALA A 319 -4.84 -2.39 23.39
CA ALA A 319 -5.00 -1.64 24.64
C ALA A 319 -4.52 -2.45 25.86
N TYR A 320 -4.90 -3.73 25.94
CA TYR A 320 -4.39 -4.63 26.97
C TYR A 320 -2.86 -4.77 26.92
N TRP A 321 -2.29 -5.03 25.76
CA TRP A 321 -0.83 -5.14 25.58
C TRP A 321 -0.07 -3.83 25.77
N SER A 322 -0.78 -2.71 25.79
CA SER A 322 -0.22 -1.39 26.11
C SER A 322 -0.20 -1.11 27.62
N SER A 323 -0.86 -1.93 28.43
CA SER A 323 -0.90 -1.81 29.90
C SER A 323 0.46 -2.16 30.52
N THR A 324 0.66 -1.80 31.78
CA THR A 324 1.93 -2.03 32.49
C THR A 324 2.04 -3.45 33.02
N ASP A 325 0.92 -4.09 33.34
CA ASP A 325 0.87 -5.45 33.85
C ASP A 325 -0.17 -6.29 33.09
N LEU A 326 0.28 -7.38 32.48
CA LEU A 326 -0.59 -8.36 31.82
C LEU A 326 -1.30 -9.28 32.82
N MET A 327 -0.87 -9.31 34.09
CA MET A 327 -1.46 -10.14 35.13
C MET A 327 -1.67 -9.35 36.43
N PRO A 328 -2.59 -8.36 36.44
CA PRO A 328 -2.79 -7.47 37.59
C PRO A 328 -3.22 -8.19 38.89
N GLU A 329 -3.75 -9.41 38.79
CA GLU A 329 -4.10 -10.24 39.95
C GLU A 329 -2.91 -11.04 40.52
N SER A 330 -1.78 -11.07 39.80
CA SER A 330 -0.60 -11.83 40.20
C SER A 330 0.26 -11.04 41.20
N LYS A 331 1.07 -11.75 42.00
CA LYS A 331 1.98 -11.11 42.97
C LYS A 331 3.16 -10.39 42.32
N HIS A 332 3.43 -10.65 41.04
CA HIS A 332 4.61 -10.18 40.33
C HIS A 332 4.17 -9.56 39.01
N PRO A 333 4.37 -8.25 38.79
CA PRO A 333 3.93 -7.62 37.55
C PRO A 333 4.60 -8.27 36.35
N VAL A 334 3.80 -8.62 35.35
CA VAL A 334 4.26 -9.23 34.10
C VAL A 334 4.17 -8.17 33.00
N PRO A 335 5.27 -7.46 32.68
CA PRO A 335 5.21 -6.44 31.64
C PRO A 335 4.98 -7.07 30.27
N PRO A 336 4.32 -6.35 29.33
CA PRO A 336 4.19 -6.82 27.96
C PRO A 336 5.57 -6.90 27.28
N PRO A 337 5.81 -7.93 26.44
CA PRO A 337 6.99 -7.98 25.60
C PRO A 337 7.14 -6.71 24.74
N PRO A 338 8.37 -6.22 24.51
CA PRO A 338 8.62 -5.10 23.59
C PRO A 338 7.98 -5.33 22.21
N GLY A 339 7.38 -4.28 21.65
CA GLY A 339 6.74 -4.32 20.33
C GLY A 339 5.38 -5.03 20.26
N LEU A 340 4.90 -5.70 21.32
CA LEU A 340 3.62 -6.42 21.26
C LEU A 340 2.42 -5.49 21.06
N ALA A 341 2.39 -4.36 21.78
CA ALA A 341 1.37 -3.32 21.62
C ALA A 341 1.37 -2.75 20.19
N ALA A 342 2.55 -2.35 19.69
CA ALA A 342 2.76 -1.86 18.34
C ALA A 342 2.26 -2.87 17.29
N LYS A 343 2.54 -4.16 17.50
CA LYS A 343 2.05 -5.22 16.62
C LYS A 343 0.52 -5.33 16.63
N GLY A 344 -0.11 -5.14 17.78
CA GLY A 344 -1.57 -5.08 17.88
C GLY A 344 -2.16 -3.89 17.12
N VAL A 345 -1.54 -2.71 17.24
CA VAL A 345 -1.96 -1.50 16.50
C VAL A 345 -1.82 -1.69 14.99
N SER A 346 -0.63 -2.07 14.50
CA SER A 346 -0.40 -2.33 13.07
C SER A 346 -1.34 -3.40 12.51
N THR A 347 -1.56 -4.50 13.24
CA THR A 347 -2.49 -5.55 12.83
C THR A 347 -3.92 -5.02 12.73
N THR A 348 -4.33 -4.15 13.65
CA THR A 348 -5.65 -3.49 13.59
C THR A 348 -5.77 -2.62 12.34
N VAL A 349 -4.78 -1.77 12.07
CA VAL A 349 -4.76 -0.90 10.87
C VAL A 349 -4.82 -1.74 9.59
N TYR A 350 -4.03 -2.81 9.51
CA TYR A 350 -4.05 -3.76 8.40
C TYR A 350 -5.44 -4.41 8.20
N MET A 351 -6.06 -4.88 9.28
CA MET A 351 -7.40 -5.47 9.22
C MET A 351 -8.46 -4.46 8.77
N CYS A 352 -8.32 -3.19 9.17
CA CYS A 352 -9.19 -2.12 8.67
C CYS A 352 -9.00 -1.90 7.16
N ALA A 353 -7.75 -1.86 6.68
CA ALA A 353 -7.45 -1.65 5.27
C ALA A 353 -8.02 -2.78 4.40
N MET A 354 -7.94 -4.03 4.90
CA MET A 354 -8.47 -5.21 4.22
C MET A 354 -9.97 -5.44 4.37
N ALA A 355 -10.65 -4.69 5.24
CA ALA A 355 -12.04 -4.95 5.57
C ALA A 355 -12.95 -4.96 4.33
N GLU A 356 -13.93 -5.86 4.32
CA GLU A 356 -14.91 -5.90 3.22
C GLU A 356 -15.95 -4.78 3.34
N GLY A 357 -16.41 -4.27 2.20
CA GLY A 357 -17.34 -3.14 2.15
C GLY A 357 -16.61 -1.83 1.88
N GLY A 358 -17.36 -0.72 1.96
CA GLY A 358 -16.84 0.62 1.67
C GLY A 358 -16.57 0.87 0.19
N SER A 359 -16.12 2.08 -0.13
CA SER A 359 -15.84 2.55 -1.49
C SER A 359 -14.35 2.67 -1.78
N LYS A 360 -13.49 2.70 -0.76
CA LYS A 360 -12.04 2.93 -0.91
C LYS A 360 -11.31 1.62 -1.20
N SER A 361 -10.25 1.71 -2.00
CA SER A 361 -9.29 0.64 -2.22
C SER A 361 -8.36 0.43 -1.02
N TYR A 362 -7.60 -0.65 -1.04
CA TYR A 362 -6.63 -0.98 0.00
C TYR A 362 -5.58 0.12 0.20
N ASP A 363 -4.99 0.63 -0.90
CA ASP A 363 -3.96 1.68 -0.84
C ASP A 363 -4.53 3.02 -0.38
N GLU A 364 -5.74 3.38 -0.82
CA GLU A 364 -6.43 4.59 -0.36
C GLU A 364 -6.72 4.56 1.14
N ARG A 365 -7.14 3.40 1.67
CA ARG A 365 -7.34 3.24 3.12
C ARG A 365 -6.03 3.36 3.89
N TYR A 366 -4.96 2.74 3.41
CA TYR A 366 -3.64 2.89 4.04
C TYR A 366 -3.18 4.33 4.05
N LEU A 367 -3.39 5.08 2.97
CA LEU A 367 -3.07 6.50 2.91
C LEU A 367 -3.86 7.30 3.95
N ASP A 368 -5.17 7.04 4.06
CA ASP A 368 -6.01 7.73 5.04
C ASP A 368 -5.64 7.36 6.48
N TYR A 369 -5.40 6.08 6.76
CA TYR A 369 -5.00 5.63 8.09
C TYR A 369 -3.61 6.11 8.48
N TYR A 370 -2.67 6.18 7.54
CA TYR A 370 -1.37 6.81 7.75
C TYR A 370 -1.53 8.28 8.16
N LYS A 371 -2.37 9.05 7.45
CA LYS A 371 -2.65 10.45 7.81
C LYS A 371 -3.25 10.58 9.21
N ILE A 372 -4.23 9.75 9.55
CA ILE A 372 -4.82 9.73 10.91
C ILE A 372 -3.72 9.45 11.95
N GLY A 373 -2.81 8.50 11.66
CA GLY A 373 -1.69 8.17 12.55
C GLY A 373 -0.72 9.34 12.75
N VAL A 374 -0.38 10.03 11.66
CA VAL A 374 0.45 11.24 11.68
C VAL A 374 -0.23 12.36 12.47
N ASP A 375 -1.54 12.58 12.27
CA ASP A 375 -2.30 13.59 13.01
C ASP A 375 -2.36 13.27 14.51
N CYS A 376 -2.52 11.99 14.87
CA CYS A 376 -2.43 11.52 16.25
C CYS A 376 -1.03 11.76 16.83
N ALA A 377 0.02 11.41 16.10
CA ALA A 377 1.42 11.58 16.52
C ALA A 377 1.84 13.06 16.64
N CYS A 378 1.27 13.94 15.82
CA CYS A 378 1.41 15.40 15.94
C CYS A 378 0.64 15.99 17.14
N GLY A 379 -0.21 15.21 17.81
CA GLY A 379 -1.14 15.72 18.82
C GLY A 379 -2.26 16.60 18.26
N ILE A 380 -2.59 16.47 16.97
CA ILE A 380 -3.72 17.16 16.34
C ILE A 380 -5.02 16.42 16.63
N ASP A 381 -5.00 15.09 16.53
CA ASP A 381 -6.13 14.22 16.84
C ASP A 381 -5.86 13.47 18.15
N THR A 382 -6.26 14.07 19.27
CA THR A 382 -6.15 13.46 20.60
C THR A 382 -7.51 13.03 21.15
N TRP A 383 -7.49 12.18 22.17
CA TRP A 383 -8.67 11.72 22.89
C TRP A 383 -9.32 12.81 23.77
N ASP A 384 -8.75 14.02 23.85
CA ASP A 384 -9.31 15.10 24.67
C ASP A 384 -10.70 15.53 24.17
N GLU A 385 -10.92 15.45 22.86
CA GLU A 385 -12.22 15.71 22.27
C GLU A 385 -13.22 14.57 22.50
N ALA A 386 -12.75 13.36 22.82
CA ALA A 386 -13.61 12.20 23.01
C ALA A 386 -14.48 12.28 24.27
N TRP A 387 -14.24 13.25 25.16
CA TRP A 387 -15.13 13.57 26.29
C TRP A 387 -16.38 14.36 25.87
N LYS A 388 -16.36 14.99 24.69
CA LYS A 388 -17.55 15.67 24.15
C LYS A 388 -18.58 14.59 23.79
N PRO A 389 -19.80 14.61 24.35
CA PRO A 389 -20.84 13.66 23.98
C PRO A 389 -21.10 13.75 22.47
N GLU A 390 -21.02 12.60 21.76
CA GLU A 390 -21.20 12.51 20.29
C GLU A 390 -22.58 13.05 19.82
N ASP A 391 -23.53 13.25 20.74
CA ASP A 391 -24.91 13.69 20.47
C ASP A 391 -25.23 15.14 20.90
N THR A 392 -24.23 15.96 21.25
CA THR A 392 -24.51 17.40 21.37
C THR A 392 -24.57 17.98 19.96
N VAL A 393 -25.74 17.88 19.34
CA VAL A 393 -26.13 18.72 18.20
C VAL A 393 -26.07 20.15 18.72
N ILE A 394 -24.92 20.82 18.52
CA ILE A 394 -24.72 22.21 18.93
C ILE A 394 -25.54 23.08 17.99
N GLY A 395 -26.79 23.31 18.39
CA GLY A 395 -27.67 24.34 17.86
C GLY A 395 -27.47 25.70 18.53
N GLU A 396 -26.54 25.84 19.48
CA GLU A 396 -26.25 27.13 20.12
C GLU A 396 -24.73 27.30 20.32
N GLU A 397 -24.21 28.35 19.72
CA GLU A 397 -22.84 28.84 19.72
C GLU A 397 -22.33 28.97 21.17
N TYR A 398 -21.54 28.00 21.62
CA TYR A 398 -20.81 28.08 22.88
C TYR A 398 -19.40 28.61 22.60
N ASP A 399 -19.12 29.80 23.12
CA ASP A 399 -17.83 30.46 23.08
C ASP A 399 -16.81 29.70 23.96
N TRP A 400 -15.83 29.08 23.31
CA TRP A 400 -14.75 28.30 23.94
C TRP A 400 -13.44 29.09 24.06
N GLU A 401 -13.44 30.41 23.88
CA GLU A 401 -12.25 31.24 24.12
C GLU A 401 -11.95 31.38 25.63
N GLY A 402 -11.41 30.33 26.22
CA GLY A 402 -10.83 30.41 27.55
C GLY A 402 -10.72 29.08 28.26
N LYS A 403 -9.51 28.50 28.24
CA LYS A 403 -8.95 27.44 29.11
C LYS A 403 -8.67 26.10 28.43
N SER A 404 -7.64 26.05 27.59
CA SER A 404 -6.77 24.87 27.53
C SER A 404 -5.73 24.99 28.66
N GLY A 405 -6.08 24.47 29.84
CA GLY A 405 -5.20 24.41 30.99
C GLY A 405 -4.17 23.29 30.86
N PHE A 406 -3.12 23.50 30.07
CA PHE A 406 -1.82 22.87 30.35
C PHE A 406 -1.04 23.83 31.23
N GLY A 407 -1.13 23.61 32.54
CA GLY A 407 -0.42 24.38 33.55
C GLY A 407 1.08 24.28 33.34
N ARG A 408 1.68 25.36 32.82
CA ARG A 408 3.06 25.70 33.14
C ARG A 408 3.03 26.21 34.58
N ASN A 409 3.63 25.44 35.49
CA ASN A 409 4.05 25.96 36.79
C ASN A 409 5.01 27.12 36.52
N GLY A 410 4.50 28.34 36.63
CA GLY A 410 5.33 29.53 36.81
C GLY A 410 5.73 29.55 38.27
N ASP A 411 7.03 29.42 38.51
CA ASP A 411 7.65 29.73 39.79
C ASP A 411 7.39 31.22 40.11
N ASP A 412 6.42 31.47 40.98
CA ASP A 412 6.28 32.77 41.65
C ASP A 412 7.29 32.81 42.80
N ASP A 413 8.50 33.20 42.44
CA ASP A 413 9.55 33.70 43.31
C ASP A 413 9.06 35.02 43.94
N SER A 414 8.40 34.91 45.10
CA SER A 414 8.03 36.05 45.93
C SER A 414 9.07 36.17 47.05
N GLY A 415 9.96 37.15 46.87
CA GLY A 415 10.79 37.66 47.95
C GLY A 415 9.93 38.39 48.99
N ASP A 416 10.26 38.14 50.25
CA ASP A 416 10.29 39.10 51.36
C ASP A 416 11.34 38.64 52.39
#